data_AF-A0A3Q3AMF9-F1
#
_entry.id   AF-A0A3Q3AMF9-F1
#
_cell.length_a   1.000
_cell.length_b   1.000
_cell.length_c   1.000
_cell.angle_alpha   90.00
_cell.angle_beta   90.00
_cell.angle_gamma   90.00
#
_symmetry.space_group_name_H-M   'P 1'
#
loop_
_entity.id
_entity.type
_entity.pdbx_description
1 polymer ?
#
loop_
_entity_poly.entity_id
_entity_poly.type
_entity_poly.pdbx_seq_one_letter_code
_entity_poly.pdbx_strand_id
1 'polypeptide(L)'
;MLGTGSLYNGSSLVLGGKKITDVIFKGCAQADVCLEKSFNFGLSKMILRSKCCTGNLCNTQIPDYSSIPNGKKCFSCQASNCTVNCEGGEDYCITARVNVGGEIRIMKGCTSKGTCDTIVNEIRKEYGVEKISCCEGNYCNNDF
;
A
#
# COMPACT_ATOMS: atom_id res chain seq x y z
N MET A 1 19.02 -11.25 -14.87
CA MET A 1 18.70 -12.32 -13.91
C MET A 1 17.24 -12.71 -14.12
N LEU A 2 16.99 -13.91 -14.63
CA LEU A 2 15.64 -14.43 -14.86
C LEU A 2 15.06 -14.87 -13.51
N GLY A 3 13.98 -14.22 -13.06
CA GLY A 3 13.30 -14.57 -11.81
C GLY A 3 12.72 -15.98 -11.90
N THR A 4 13.03 -16.84 -10.93
CA THR A 4 12.65 -18.27 -10.92
C THR A 4 11.26 -18.54 -10.32
N GLY A 5 10.45 -17.50 -10.08
CA GLY A 5 9.12 -17.61 -9.49
C GLY A 5 8.00 -17.06 -10.40
N SER A 6 6.86 -17.74 -10.42
CA SER A 6 5.63 -17.20 -11.03
C SER A 6 4.97 -16.22 -10.06
N LEU A 7 4.53 -15.08 -10.59
CA LEU A 7 3.93 -13.96 -9.87
C LEU A 7 2.45 -13.84 -10.25
N TYR A 8 1.60 -13.71 -9.23
CA TYR A 8 0.28 -13.12 -9.38
C TYR A 8 0.30 -11.71 -8.77
N ASN A 9 -0.06 -10.68 -9.54
CA ASN A 9 -0.25 -9.32 -9.03
C ASN A 9 -1.66 -8.83 -9.35
N GLY A 10 -2.50 -8.63 -8.34
CA GLY A 10 -3.77 -7.91 -8.47
C GLY A 10 -3.68 -6.60 -7.71
N SER A 11 -4.10 -5.49 -8.30
CA SER A 11 -4.25 -4.21 -7.60
C SER A 11 -5.70 -3.75 -7.63
N SER A 12 -6.23 -3.36 -6.48
CA SER A 12 -7.56 -2.78 -6.32
C SER A 12 -7.43 -1.32 -5.87
N LEU A 13 -8.14 -0.41 -6.54
CA LEU A 13 -8.32 0.96 -6.07
C LEU A 13 -9.72 1.13 -5.50
N VAL A 14 -9.79 1.64 -4.28
CA VAL A 14 -11.03 1.88 -3.54
C VAL A 14 -11.09 3.37 -3.19
N LEU A 15 -12.21 4.04 -3.50
CA LEU A 15 -12.47 5.43 -3.14
C LEU A 15 -13.79 5.51 -2.38
N GLY A 16 -13.77 6.12 -1.19
CA GLY A 16 -14.97 6.26 -0.34
C GLY A 16 -15.62 4.91 0.01
N GLY A 17 -14.82 3.87 0.20
CA GLY A 17 -15.30 2.49 0.44
C GLY A 17 -15.85 1.77 -0.78
N LYS A 18 -15.99 2.43 -1.93
CA LYS A 18 -16.40 1.81 -3.19
C LYS A 18 -15.17 1.40 -4.00
N LYS A 19 -15.12 0.13 -4.39
CA LYS A 19 -14.11 -0.36 -5.34
C LYS A 19 -14.34 0.28 -6.71
N ILE A 20 -13.35 0.99 -7.21
CA ILE A 20 -13.41 1.73 -8.48
C ILE A 20 -12.86 0.91 -9.62
N THR A 21 -11.74 0.22 -9.38
CA THR A 21 -11.12 -0.64 -10.39
C THR A 21 -10.40 -1.82 -9.72
N ASP A 22 -10.38 -2.93 -10.44
CA ASP A 22 -9.49 -4.06 -10.21
C ASP A 22 -8.63 -4.23 -11.46
N VAL A 23 -7.32 -4.20 -11.26
CA VAL A 23 -6.34 -4.52 -12.30
C VAL A 23 -5.69 -5.84 -11.92
N ILE A 24 -5.80 -6.82 -12.81
CA ILE A 24 -5.22 -8.14 -12.61
C ILE A 24 -4.10 -8.31 -13.62
N PHE A 25 -2.89 -8.59 -13.14
CA PHE A 25 -1.74 -8.91 -13.94
C PHE A 25 -1.11 -10.22 -13.47
N LYS A 26 -0.83 -11.10 -14.43
CA LYS A 26 -0.09 -12.34 -14.19
C LYS A 26 1.26 -12.23 -14.89
N GLY A 27 2.33 -12.63 -14.20
CA GLY A 27 3.67 -12.57 -14.77
C GLY A 27 4.66 -13.41 -13.98
N CYS A 28 5.93 -13.05 -14.09
CA CYS A 28 7.00 -13.56 -13.26
C CYS A 28 7.67 -12.38 -12.57
N ALA A 29 8.08 -12.56 -11.31
CA ALA A 29 8.85 -11.57 -10.58
C ALA A 29 9.75 -12.23 -9.55
N GLN A 30 10.65 -11.44 -8.99
CA GLN A 30 11.46 -11.85 -7.84
C GLN A 30 10.60 -11.87 -6.58
N ALA A 31 11.05 -12.63 -5.57
CA ALA A 31 10.30 -12.88 -4.34
C ALA A 31 10.06 -11.61 -3.49
N ASP A 32 10.94 -10.63 -3.59
CA ASP A 32 10.84 -9.32 -2.96
C ASP A 32 9.68 -8.46 -3.50
N VAL A 33 9.26 -8.70 -4.75
CA VAL A 33 8.08 -8.05 -5.34
C VAL A 33 6.78 -8.59 -4.72
N CYS A 34 6.81 -9.82 -4.18
CA CYS A 34 5.64 -10.56 -3.68
C CYS A 34 5.24 -10.25 -2.24
N LEU A 35 5.50 -9.03 -1.79
CA LEU A 35 5.01 -8.55 -0.51
C LEU A 35 3.62 -7.92 -0.70
N GLU A 36 2.71 -8.22 0.23
CA GLU A 36 1.46 -7.48 0.33
C GLU A 36 1.79 -6.00 0.54
N LYS A 37 1.21 -5.16 -0.31
CA LYS A 37 1.46 -3.73 -0.33
C LYS A 37 0.11 -3.02 -0.27
N SER A 38 -0.07 -2.10 0.67
CA SER A 38 -1.32 -1.37 0.85
C SER A 38 -1.08 0.06 1.29
N PHE A 39 -1.94 0.95 0.84
CA PHE A 39 -2.04 2.33 1.30
C PHE A 39 -3.48 2.64 1.61
N ASN A 40 -3.74 3.17 2.80
CA ASN A 40 -5.06 3.60 3.21
C ASN A 40 -4.98 5.01 3.79
N PHE A 41 -5.30 6.00 2.97
CA PHE A 41 -5.34 7.42 3.33
C PHE A 41 -6.74 7.87 3.80
N GLY A 42 -7.59 6.92 4.23
CA GLY A 42 -8.97 7.17 4.68
C GLY A 42 -9.96 7.28 3.53
N LEU A 43 -9.88 8.35 2.71
CA LEU A 43 -10.78 8.53 1.56
C LEU A 43 -10.39 7.67 0.36
N SER A 44 -9.07 7.50 0.15
CA SER A 44 -8.53 6.66 -0.90
C SER A 44 -7.72 5.52 -0.30
N LYS A 45 -7.91 4.35 -0.88
CA LYS A 45 -7.21 3.14 -0.50
C LYS A 45 -6.75 2.40 -1.74
N MET A 46 -5.47 2.09 -1.81
CA MET A 46 -4.88 1.27 -2.86
C MET A 46 -4.36 -0.01 -2.22
N ILE A 47 -4.80 -1.14 -2.73
CA ILE A 47 -4.41 -2.46 -2.24
C ILE A 47 -3.72 -3.19 -3.39
N LEU A 48 -2.45 -3.52 -3.23
CA LEU A 48 -1.70 -4.38 -4.13
C LEU A 48 -1.54 -5.76 -3.47
N ARG A 49 -2.27 -6.72 -4.03
CA ARG A 49 -2.31 -8.12 -3.63
C ARG A 49 -1.36 -8.89 -4.52
N SER A 50 -0.22 -9.27 -3.99
CA SER A 50 0.76 -10.08 -4.70
C SER A 50 0.87 -11.47 -4.04
N LYS A 51 0.99 -12.51 -4.86
CA LYS A 51 1.40 -13.85 -4.41
C LYS A 51 2.53 -14.34 -5.28
N CYS A 52 3.64 -14.69 -4.65
CA CYS A 52 4.63 -15.55 -5.29
C CYS A 52 4.26 -17.00 -5.06
N CYS A 53 4.53 -17.81 -6.08
CA CYS A 53 4.48 -19.25 -5.93
C CYS A 53 5.56 -19.89 -6.81
N THR A 54 5.97 -21.09 -6.40
CA THR A 54 6.95 -21.91 -7.13
C THR A 54 6.22 -23.08 -7.78
N GLY A 55 6.52 -23.33 -9.06
CA GLY A 55 5.87 -24.38 -9.85
C GLY A 55 5.19 -23.81 -11.10
N ASN A 56 4.92 -24.68 -12.07
CA ASN A 56 4.35 -24.26 -13.35
C ASN A 56 2.92 -23.72 -13.16
N LEU A 57 2.68 -22.50 -13.65
CA LEU A 57 1.35 -21.85 -13.67
C LEU A 57 0.63 -21.86 -12.31
N CYS A 58 1.38 -21.82 -11.21
CA CYS A 58 0.82 -21.87 -9.85
C CYS A 58 0.00 -20.61 -9.48
N ASN A 59 0.11 -19.54 -10.26
CA ASN A 59 -0.59 -18.26 -10.08
C ASN A 59 -2.03 -18.31 -10.64
N THR A 60 -2.84 -19.22 -10.07
CA THR A 60 -4.23 -19.45 -10.48
C THR A 60 -5.24 -18.58 -9.74
N GLN A 61 -4.94 -18.14 -8.52
CA GLN A 61 -5.87 -17.40 -7.65
C GLN A 61 -5.30 -16.05 -7.19
N ILE A 62 -6.20 -15.08 -7.01
CA ILE A 62 -5.88 -13.78 -6.40
C ILE A 62 -5.79 -14.00 -4.89
N PRO A 63 -4.76 -13.46 -4.21
CA PRO A 63 -4.84 -13.34 -2.76
C PRO A 63 -6.11 -12.60 -2.35
N ASP A 64 -6.79 -13.13 -1.33
CA ASP A 64 -7.76 -12.34 -0.60
C ASP A 64 -7.06 -11.24 0.18
N TYR A 65 -7.79 -10.17 0.43
CA TYR A 65 -7.35 -9.06 1.26
C TYR A 65 -8.42 -8.83 2.34
N SER A 66 -7.98 -8.67 3.57
CA SER A 66 -8.87 -8.42 4.70
C SER A 66 -9.12 -6.92 4.85
N SER A 67 -10.38 -6.51 4.71
CA SER A 67 -10.85 -5.18 5.10
C SER A 67 -11.32 -5.13 6.56
N ILE A 68 -10.94 -6.11 7.38
CA ILE A 68 -11.32 -6.15 8.79
C ILE A 68 -10.33 -5.25 9.57
N PRO A 69 -10.82 -4.33 10.42
CA PRO A 69 -9.96 -3.52 11.26
C PRO A 69 -9.01 -4.38 12.12
N ASN A 70 -7.71 -4.10 12.06
CA ASN A 70 -6.68 -4.85 12.78
C ASN A 70 -6.34 -4.28 14.17
N GLY A 71 -7.03 -3.20 14.57
CA GLY A 71 -6.84 -2.51 15.85
C GLY A 71 -5.79 -1.39 15.83
N LYS A 72 -4.99 -1.28 14.77
CA LYS A 72 -4.06 -0.17 14.56
C LYS A 72 -4.82 1.09 14.13
N LYS A 73 -4.38 2.25 14.61
CA LYS A 73 -4.97 3.55 14.26
C LYS A 73 -3.89 4.55 13.88
N CYS A 74 -4.14 5.32 12.83
CA CYS A 74 -3.22 6.34 12.31
C CYS A 74 -3.97 7.64 12.00
N PHE A 75 -3.25 8.76 11.93
CA PHE A 75 -3.80 9.99 11.36
C PHE A 75 -3.98 9.85 9.86
N SER A 76 -5.06 10.41 9.31
CA SER A 76 -5.36 10.39 7.86
C SER A 76 -5.15 11.74 7.16
N CYS A 77 -4.92 12.81 7.93
CA CYS A 77 -4.62 14.14 7.42
C CYS A 77 -3.72 14.91 8.41
N GLN A 78 -3.36 16.15 8.10
CA GLN A 78 -2.46 16.94 8.96
C GLN A 78 -3.09 17.34 10.30
N ALA A 79 -4.41 17.59 10.33
CA ALA A 79 -5.10 17.89 11.57
C ALA A 79 -5.15 16.65 12.48
N SER A 80 -5.11 16.83 13.79
CA SER A 80 -5.15 15.70 14.74
C SER A 80 -6.55 15.07 14.91
N ASN A 81 -7.59 15.65 14.31
CA ASN A 81 -8.97 15.18 14.42
C ASN A 81 -9.39 14.19 13.31
N CYS A 82 -8.52 13.90 12.35
CA CYS A 82 -8.78 12.96 11.26
C CYS A 82 -7.97 11.67 11.46
N THR A 83 -8.68 10.57 11.73
CA THR A 83 -8.06 9.28 11.99
C THR A 83 -8.67 8.19 11.12
N VAL A 84 -7.91 7.14 10.85
CA VAL A 84 -8.37 5.93 10.15
C VAL A 84 -8.05 4.69 10.99
N ASN A 85 -8.97 3.72 10.99
CA ASN A 85 -8.71 2.38 11.52
C ASN A 85 -8.05 1.58 10.41
N CYS A 86 -6.87 1.02 10.68
CA CYS A 86 -6.15 0.22 9.71
C CYS A 86 -6.78 -1.16 9.58
N GLU A 87 -6.65 -1.76 8.40
CA GLU A 87 -7.30 -3.02 8.04
C GLU A 87 -6.30 -4.07 7.60
N GLY A 88 -6.57 -5.34 7.93
CA GLY A 88 -5.74 -6.47 7.49
C GLY A 88 -4.28 -6.32 7.90
N GLY A 89 -3.36 -6.44 6.93
CA GLY A 89 -1.91 -6.31 7.14
C GLY A 89 -1.37 -4.87 7.21
N GLU A 90 -2.23 -3.87 7.40
CA GLU A 90 -1.83 -2.47 7.58
C GLU A 90 -1.27 -2.19 8.99
N ASP A 91 -0.08 -2.71 9.26
CA ASP A 91 0.51 -2.69 10.61
C ASP A 91 1.33 -1.42 10.92
N TYR A 92 1.50 -0.52 9.93
CA TYR A 92 2.30 0.69 10.01
C TYR A 92 1.46 1.93 9.71
N CYS A 93 1.85 3.07 10.29
CA CYS A 93 1.38 4.37 9.82
C CYS A 93 2.34 4.92 8.77
N ILE A 94 1.77 5.62 7.79
CA ILE A 94 2.51 6.28 6.70
C ILE A 94 2.24 7.77 6.69
N THR A 95 3.26 8.55 6.30
CA THR A 95 3.10 9.90 5.80
C THR A 95 3.88 10.10 4.50
N ALA A 96 3.25 10.70 3.50
CA ALA A 96 3.84 11.00 2.20
C ALA A 96 3.71 12.49 1.85
N ARG A 97 4.81 13.08 1.38
CA ARG A 97 4.85 14.39 0.70
C ARG A 97 4.75 14.14 -0.78
N VAL A 98 3.68 14.62 -1.41
CA VAL A 98 3.44 14.43 -2.84
C VAL A 98 3.30 15.78 -3.54
N ASN A 99 3.90 15.90 -4.71
CA ASN A 99 3.78 17.05 -5.59
C ASN A 99 2.76 16.72 -6.69
N VAL A 100 1.61 17.37 -6.63
CA VAL A 100 0.53 17.19 -7.61
C VAL A 100 0.39 18.50 -8.38
N GLY A 101 0.86 18.52 -9.62
CA GLY A 101 0.74 19.70 -10.49
C GLY A 101 1.45 20.95 -9.97
N GLY A 102 2.56 20.80 -9.22
CA GLY A 102 3.30 21.90 -8.61
C GLY A 102 2.89 22.24 -7.18
N GLU A 103 1.80 21.65 -6.69
CA GLU A 103 1.34 21.84 -5.31
C GLU A 103 1.76 20.69 -4.40
N ILE A 104 2.32 21.03 -3.24
CA ILE A 104 2.74 20.04 -2.25
C ILE A 104 1.56 19.69 -1.35
N ARG A 105 1.29 18.39 -1.23
CA ARG A 105 0.26 17.81 -0.35
C ARG A 105 0.90 16.80 0.60
N ILE A 106 0.39 16.77 1.83
CA ILE A 106 0.76 15.77 2.82
C ILE A 106 -0.38 14.77 2.96
N MET A 107 -0.09 13.51 2.68
CA MET A 107 -1.04 12.40 2.83
C MET A 107 -0.61 11.53 4.01
N LYS A 108 -1.55 11.20 4.90
CA LYS A 108 -1.30 10.36 6.07
C LYS A 108 -2.25 9.18 6.09
N GLY A 109 -1.84 8.05 6.65
CA GLY A 109 -2.71 6.89 6.68
C GLY A 109 -2.07 5.63 7.27
N CYS A 110 -2.65 4.49 6.93
CA CYS A 110 -2.14 3.18 7.25
C CYS A 110 -1.46 2.53 6.04
N THR A 111 -0.52 1.63 6.30
CA THR A 111 0.20 0.88 5.27
C THR A 111 0.72 -0.45 5.79
N SER A 112 0.97 -1.38 4.87
CA SER A 112 1.69 -2.64 5.14
C SER A 112 3.20 -2.44 5.28
N LYS A 113 3.88 -3.38 5.95
CA LYS A 113 5.35 -3.43 6.03
C LYS A 113 6.03 -3.41 4.65
N GLY A 114 5.55 -4.23 3.71
CA GLY A 114 6.15 -4.36 2.38
C GLY A 114 6.15 -3.05 1.59
N THR A 115 5.21 -2.16 1.88
CA THR A 115 5.14 -0.82 1.29
C THR A 115 6.24 0.09 1.85
N CYS A 116 6.47 0.04 3.16
CA CYS A 116 7.54 0.80 3.80
C CYS A 116 8.94 0.32 3.36
N ASP A 117 9.10 -0.98 3.15
CA ASP A 117 10.40 -1.58 2.83
C ASP A 117 10.79 -1.41 1.34
N THR A 118 9.82 -1.49 0.42
CA THR A 118 10.13 -1.74 -1.01
C THR A 118 9.72 -0.59 -1.95
N ILE A 119 8.65 0.13 -1.60
CA ILE A 119 7.93 0.98 -2.56
C ILE A 119 8.51 2.40 -2.67
N VAL A 120 9.39 2.76 -1.74
CA VAL A 120 9.88 4.13 -1.59
C VAL A 120 10.70 4.60 -2.80
N ASN A 121 11.25 3.71 -3.64
CA ASN A 121 12.05 4.14 -4.79
C ASN A 121 11.30 4.07 -6.13
N GLU A 122 10.40 3.09 -6.32
CA GLU A 122 9.65 2.93 -7.58
C GLU A 122 8.52 3.96 -7.71
N ILE A 123 7.77 4.21 -6.64
CA ILE A 123 6.58 5.09 -6.67
C ILE A 123 6.97 6.58 -6.70
N ARG A 124 8.16 6.94 -6.21
CA ARG A 124 8.66 8.33 -6.16
C ARG A 124 8.63 9.03 -7.51
N LYS A 125 9.11 8.37 -8.56
CA LYS A 125 9.23 9.00 -9.89
C LYS A 125 7.90 9.10 -10.62
N GLU A 126 7.03 8.09 -10.49
CA GLU A 126 5.82 7.99 -11.29
C GLU A 126 4.65 8.81 -10.72
N TYR A 127 4.63 9.03 -9.39
CA TYR A 127 3.52 9.70 -8.70
C TYR A 127 3.92 11.01 -7.98
N GLY A 128 5.10 11.55 -8.30
CA GLY A 128 5.56 12.83 -7.72
C GLY A 128 5.75 12.78 -6.21
N VAL A 129 6.06 11.62 -5.64
CA VAL A 129 6.30 11.51 -4.19
C VAL A 129 7.68 12.05 -3.87
N GLU A 130 7.77 13.10 -3.07
CA GLU A 130 9.04 13.73 -2.67
C GLU A 130 9.65 13.00 -1.44
N LYS A 131 8.81 12.65 -0.47
CA LYS A 131 9.24 12.04 0.80
C LYS A 131 8.19 11.08 1.34
N ILE A 132 8.62 9.95 1.90
CA ILE A 132 7.78 9.00 2.63
C ILE A 132 8.42 8.76 3.99
N SER A 133 7.59 8.62 5.02
CA SER A 133 7.97 8.14 6.35
C SER A 133 6.98 7.07 6.80
N CYS A 134 7.49 6.04 7.48
CA CYS A 134 6.70 5.01 8.11
C CYS A 134 7.07 4.88 9.58
N CYS A 135 6.11 4.48 10.42
CA CYS A 135 6.35 4.25 11.84
C CYS A 135 5.43 3.17 12.43
N GLU A 136 5.90 2.55 13.51
CA GLU A 136 5.16 1.56 14.29
C GLU A 136 4.64 2.16 15.59
N GLY A 137 3.32 2.31 15.68
CA GLY A 137 2.62 2.69 16.90
C GLY A 137 1.30 3.35 16.54
N ASN A 138 0.33 3.37 17.45
CA ASN A 138 -0.90 4.11 17.19
C ASN A 138 -0.58 5.61 17.10
N TYR A 139 -1.10 6.26 16.06
CA TYR A 139 -0.97 7.70 15.86
C TYR A 139 0.48 8.21 15.77
N CYS A 140 1.46 7.33 15.51
CA CYS A 140 2.88 7.70 15.47
C CYS A 140 3.22 8.64 14.30
N ASN A 141 2.30 8.82 13.35
CA ASN A 141 2.41 9.74 12.23
C ASN A 141 1.87 11.14 12.57
N ASN A 142 2.03 11.60 13.80
CA ASN A 142 1.61 12.93 14.26
C ASN A 142 2.44 14.04 13.57
N ASP A 143 3.74 13.84 13.42
CA ASP A 143 4.69 14.86 12.98
C ASP A 143 5.15 14.59 11.55
N PHE A 144 5.25 15.65 10.71
CA PHE A 144 5.79 15.53 9.35
C PHE A 144 6.39 16.80 8.78
#